data_AF-B2JVJ5-F1
#
_entry.id   AF-B2JVJ5-F1
#
_cell.length_a   1.000
_cell.length_b   1.000
_cell.length_c   1.000
_cell.angle_alpha   90.00
_cell.angle_beta   90.00
_cell.angle_gamma   90.00
#
_symmetry.space_group_name_H-M   'P 1'
#
loop_
_entity.id
_entity.type
_entity.pdbx_description
1 polymer ?
#
loop_
_entity_poly.entity_id
_entity_poly.type
_entity_poly.pdbx_seq_one_letter_code
_entity_poly.pdbx_strand_id
1 'polypeptide(L)'
;MKRSDTRRLNTDVRLERDATAALALYDGSIRHGHRHIALLRYMDARDLAAPLTQRHHEYAQKVASSLSATDVERICGQAIDRSRQRQRAAAKKEADDACVNIDAAASLSRRNAGEVN
;
A
#
# COMPACT_ATOMS: atom_id res chain seq x y z
N MET A 1 -20.19 -3.75 -1.49
CA MET A 1 -18.91 -4.48 -1.46
C MET A 1 -18.98 -5.48 -0.32
N LYS A 2 -18.67 -6.77 -0.54
CA LYS A 2 -18.73 -7.76 0.55
C LYS A 2 -17.52 -7.55 1.46
N ARG A 3 -17.64 -7.91 2.76
CA ARG A 3 -16.53 -7.75 3.74
C ARG A 3 -15.26 -8.50 3.31
N SER A 4 -15.41 -9.60 2.58
CA SER A 4 -14.33 -10.41 2.02
C SER A 4 -13.49 -9.65 0.99
N ASP A 5 -14.15 -8.90 0.10
CA ASP A 5 -13.48 -8.10 -0.94
C ASP A 5 -12.64 -6.99 -0.33
N THR A 6 -13.15 -6.37 0.75
CA THR A 6 -12.43 -5.36 1.52
C THR A 6 -11.15 -5.92 2.14
N ARG A 7 -11.19 -7.17 2.63
CA ARG A 7 -10.03 -7.82 3.25
C ARG A 7 -8.97 -8.15 2.21
N ARG A 8 -9.39 -8.66 1.04
CA ARG A 8 -8.52 -8.96 -0.09
C ARG A 8 -7.79 -7.72 -0.59
N LEU A 9 -8.53 -6.65 -0.89
CA LEU A 9 -7.95 -5.36 -1.26
C LEU A 9 -7.02 -4.80 -0.17
N ASN A 10 -7.30 -5.04 1.12
CA ASN A 10 -6.40 -4.61 2.19
C ASN A 10 -5.07 -5.38 2.17
N THR A 11 -5.13 -6.67 1.86
CA THR A 11 -3.94 -7.49 1.64
C THR A 11 -3.19 -6.99 0.42
N ASP A 12 -3.85 -6.76 -0.71
CA ASP A 12 -3.21 -6.35 -1.96
C ASP A 12 -2.52 -4.98 -1.82
N VAL A 13 -3.16 -4.02 -1.15
CA VAL A 13 -2.56 -2.71 -0.83
C VAL A 13 -1.35 -2.83 0.10
N ARG A 14 -1.34 -3.80 1.02
CA ARG A 14 -0.27 -3.98 2.01
C ARG A 14 0.88 -4.83 1.50
N LEU A 15 0.61 -5.84 0.69
CA LEU A 15 1.58 -6.82 0.20
C LEU A 15 2.14 -6.42 -1.17
N GLU A 16 1.28 -5.97 -2.07
CA GLU A 16 1.63 -5.68 -3.47
C GLU A 16 1.74 -4.17 -3.74
N ARG A 17 1.46 -3.31 -2.74
CA ARG A 17 1.50 -1.84 -2.87
C ARG A 17 0.64 -1.32 -4.04
N ASP A 18 -0.45 -2.01 -4.35
CA ASP A 18 -1.31 -1.67 -5.48
C ASP A 18 -2.09 -0.36 -5.21
N ALA A 19 -1.73 0.67 -5.99
CA ALA A 19 -2.33 1.99 -5.95
C ALA A 19 -3.80 1.99 -6.42
N THR A 20 -4.16 1.09 -7.34
CA THR A 20 -5.53 0.94 -7.88
C THR A 20 -6.45 0.32 -6.83
N ALA A 21 -5.95 -0.69 -6.10
CA ALA A 21 -6.67 -1.29 -4.97
C ALA A 21 -6.91 -0.28 -3.83
N ALA A 22 -5.93 0.60 -3.56
CA ALA A 22 -6.08 1.67 -2.58
C ALA A 22 -7.18 2.66 -2.96
N LEU A 23 -7.27 3.02 -4.25
CA LEU A 23 -8.32 3.87 -4.77
C LEU A 23 -9.71 3.21 -4.68
N ALA A 24 -9.83 1.94 -5.06
CA ALA A 24 -11.09 1.20 -4.97
C ALA A 24 -11.60 1.10 -3.51
N LEU A 25 -10.68 0.92 -2.55
CA LEU A 25 -11.01 0.96 -1.13
C LEU A 25 -11.48 2.35 -0.68
N TYR A 26 -10.87 3.42 -1.19
CA TYR A 26 -11.27 4.78 -0.88
C TYR A 26 -12.69 5.08 -1.37
N ASP A 27 -13.00 4.75 -2.63
CA ASP A 27 -14.35 4.89 -3.19
C ASP A 27 -15.40 4.08 -2.43
N GLY A 28 -15.01 2.88 -1.98
CA GLY A 28 -15.82 2.08 -1.09
C GLY A 28 -16.10 2.79 0.23
N SER A 29 -15.10 3.41 0.85
CA SER A 29 -15.27 4.15 2.11
C SER A 29 -16.14 5.38 1.97
N ILE A 30 -16.04 6.11 0.85
CA ILE A 30 -16.93 7.23 0.54
C ILE A 30 -18.38 6.74 0.48
N ARG A 31 -18.64 5.65 -0.26
CA ARG A 31 -19.99 5.09 -0.41
C ARG A 31 -20.62 4.64 0.91
N HIS A 32 -19.83 4.16 1.87
CA HIS A 32 -20.33 3.75 3.19
C HIS A 32 -20.33 4.91 4.22
N GLY A 33 -19.84 6.10 3.86
CA GLY A 33 -19.81 7.26 4.75
C GLY A 33 -18.77 7.17 5.89
N HIS A 34 -17.77 6.30 5.77
CA HIS A 34 -16.78 6.09 6.82
C HIS A 34 -15.70 7.19 6.80
N ARG A 35 -15.91 8.28 7.54
CA ARG A 35 -15.03 9.47 7.55
C ARG A 35 -13.58 9.17 7.93
N HIS A 36 -13.34 8.55 9.10
CA HIS A 36 -11.98 8.21 9.55
C HIS A 36 -11.25 7.27 8.58
N ILE A 37 -11.94 6.20 8.15
CA ILE A 37 -11.33 5.20 7.26
C ILE A 37 -11.09 5.78 5.86
N ALA A 38 -11.97 6.67 5.38
CA ALA A 38 -11.77 7.37 4.11
C ALA A 38 -10.50 8.23 4.16
N LEU A 39 -10.29 9.00 5.23
CA LEU A 39 -9.10 9.84 5.37
C LEU A 39 -7.81 9.00 5.44
N LEU A 40 -7.82 7.90 6.19
CA LEU A 40 -6.70 6.97 6.27
C LEU A 40 -6.37 6.35 4.89
N ARG A 41 -7.41 5.93 4.14
CA ARG A 41 -7.25 5.35 2.79
C ARG A 41 -6.81 6.36 1.75
N TYR A 42 -7.22 7.62 1.89
CA TYR A 42 -6.75 8.70 1.05
C TYR A 42 -5.24 8.93 1.23
N MET A 43 -4.75 8.90 2.48
CA MET A 43 -3.32 8.99 2.75
C MET A 43 -2.56 7.78 2.19
N ASP A 44 -3.13 6.57 2.33
CA ASP A 44 -2.57 5.35 1.72
C ASP A 44 -2.47 5.47 0.18
N ALA A 45 -3.51 5.97 -0.47
CA ALA A 45 -3.53 6.18 -1.93
C ALA A 45 -2.53 7.26 -2.37
N ARG A 46 -2.35 8.32 -1.56
CA ARG A 46 -1.36 9.38 -1.82
C ARG A 46 0.08 8.87 -1.69
N ASP A 47 0.35 8.07 -0.67
CA ASP A 47 1.64 7.43 -0.42
C ASP A 47 2.03 6.44 -1.55
N LEU A 48 1.03 5.78 -2.13
CA LEU A 48 1.21 4.87 -3.28
C LEU A 48 1.12 5.56 -4.65
N ALA A 49 1.07 6.90 -4.69
CA ALA A 49 0.95 7.70 -5.92
C ALA A 49 -0.22 7.27 -6.83
N ALA A 50 -1.35 6.87 -6.23
CA ALA A 50 -2.55 6.51 -6.97
C ALA A 50 -3.10 7.69 -7.80
N PRO A 51 -3.82 7.42 -8.90
CA PRO A 51 -4.43 8.46 -9.73
C PRO A 51 -5.63 9.10 -9.01
N LEU A 52 -5.32 9.97 -8.03
CA LEU A 52 -6.29 10.76 -7.28
C LEU A 52 -6.80 11.89 -8.16
N THR A 53 -8.12 12.10 -8.16
CA THR A 53 -8.76 13.21 -8.87
C THR A 53 -9.00 14.36 -7.90
N GLN A 54 -9.25 15.56 -8.44
CA GLN A 54 -9.61 16.74 -7.64
C GLN A 54 -10.78 16.48 -6.67
N ARG A 55 -11.79 15.70 -7.09
CA ARG A 55 -12.93 15.32 -6.25
C ARG A 55 -12.51 14.53 -5.00
N HIS A 56 -11.48 13.70 -5.10
CA HIS A 56 -10.94 12.96 -3.96
C HIS A 56 -10.26 13.90 -2.96
N HIS A 57 -9.51 14.88 -3.46
CA HIS A 57 -8.89 15.91 -2.63
C HIS A 57 -9.93 16.76 -1.88
N GLU A 58 -10.97 17.21 -2.57
CA GLU A 58 -12.07 17.99 -1.99
C GLU A 58 -12.84 17.20 -0.91
N TYR A 59 -13.12 15.91 -1.16
CA TYR A 59 -13.78 15.08 -0.16
C TYR A 59 -12.90 14.86 1.07
N ALA A 60 -11.60 14.59 0.88
CA ALA A 60 -10.66 14.45 1.98
C ALA A 60 -10.56 15.75 2.81
N GLN A 61 -10.50 16.91 2.14
CA GLN A 61 -10.50 18.21 2.81
C GLN A 61 -11.80 18.44 3.60
N LYS A 62 -12.96 18.15 3.02
CA LYS A 62 -14.26 18.26 3.70
C LYS A 62 -14.34 17.37 4.93
N VAL A 63 -13.83 16.14 4.83
CA VAL A 63 -13.78 15.21 5.97
C VAL A 63 -12.83 15.73 7.04
N ALA A 64 -11.62 16.19 6.68
CA ALA A 64 -10.66 16.75 7.62
C ALA A 64 -11.22 17.98 8.35
N SER A 65 -11.91 18.88 7.64
CA SER A 65 -12.60 20.04 8.23
C SER A 65 -13.77 19.66 9.14
N SER A 66 -14.33 18.45 8.99
CA SER A 66 -15.41 17.94 9.84
C SER A 66 -14.93 17.21 11.10
N LEU A 67 -13.63 16.97 11.22
CA LEU A 67 -13.01 16.26 12.34
C LEU A 67 -12.27 17.23 13.26
N SER A 68 -12.07 16.82 14.52
CA SER A 68 -11.22 17.59 15.43
C SER A 68 -9.76 17.50 14.99
N ALA A 69 -8.96 18.53 15.32
CA ALA A 69 -7.53 18.54 15.02
C ALA A 69 -6.81 17.29 15.59
N THR A 70 -7.18 16.87 16.80
CA THR A 70 -6.64 15.68 17.46
C THR A 70 -6.98 14.39 16.71
N ASP A 71 -8.18 14.28 16.14
CA ASP A 71 -8.56 13.11 15.34
C ASP A 71 -7.79 13.06 14.02
N VAL A 72 -7.61 14.22 13.38
CA VAL A 72 -6.81 14.34 12.16
C VAL A 72 -5.35 13.96 12.43
N GLU A 73 -4.75 14.46 13.51
CA GLU A 73 -3.39 14.07 13.92
C GLU A 73 -3.26 12.57 14.17
N ARG A 74 -4.22 11.97 14.88
CA ARG A 74 -4.22 10.53 15.14
C ARG A 74 -4.29 9.72 13.85
N ILE A 75 -5.14 10.14 12.91
CA ILE A 75 -5.25 9.47 11.60
C ILE A 75 -3.97 9.64 10.78
N CYS A 76 -3.38 10.83 10.77
CA CYS A 76 -2.11 11.10 10.10
C CYS A 76 -0.98 10.24 10.69
N GLY A 77 -0.87 10.15 12.03
CA GLY A 77 0.09 9.26 12.69
C GLY A 77 -0.10 7.81 12.29
N GLN A 78 -1.34 7.31 12.29
CA GLN A 78 -1.66 5.95 11.84
C GLN A 78 -1.31 5.72 10.36
N ALA A 79 -1.54 6.70 9.49
CA ALA A 79 -1.19 6.62 8.08
C ALA A 79 0.33 6.52 7.89
N ILE A 80 1.10 7.34 8.61
CA ILE A 80 2.57 7.36 8.57
C ILE A 80 3.12 6.02 9.05
N ASP A 81 2.65 5.50 10.17
CA ASP A 81 3.09 4.19 10.68
C ASP A 81 2.79 3.06 9.70
N ARG A 82 1.62 3.11 9.04
CA ARG A 82 1.27 2.16 7.98
C ARG A 82 2.16 2.28 6.75
N SER A 83 2.47 3.49 6.29
CA SER A 83 3.41 3.72 5.19
C SER A 83 4.79 3.15 5.52
N ARG A 84 5.32 3.42 6.72
CA ARG A 84 6.59 2.87 7.19
C ARG A 84 6.58 1.35 7.25
N GLN A 85 5.50 0.73 7.74
CA GLN A 85 5.36 -0.72 7.75
C GLN A 85 5.36 -1.29 6.33
N ARG A 86 4.67 -0.66 5.38
CA ARG A 86 4.69 -1.06 3.96
C ARG A 86 6.09 -0.97 3.36
N GLN A 87 6.80 0.13 3.60
CA GLN A 87 8.17 0.31 3.09
C GLN A 87 9.12 -0.76 3.67
N ARG A 88 9.00 -1.08 4.96
CA ARG A 88 9.79 -2.15 5.59
C ARG A 88 9.44 -3.53 5.02
N ALA A 89 8.17 -3.81 4.81
CA ALA A 89 7.74 -5.07 4.20
C ALA A 89 8.21 -5.19 2.75
N ALA A 90 8.19 -4.11 1.98
CA ALA A 90 8.72 -4.06 0.63
C ALA A 90 10.24 -4.25 0.60
N ALA A 91 10.99 -3.55 1.45
CA ALA A 91 12.43 -3.73 1.57
C ALA A 91 12.82 -5.16 1.98
N LYS A 92 12.01 -5.79 2.84
CA LYS A 92 12.19 -7.21 3.18
C LYS A 92 11.91 -8.12 1.99
N LYS A 93 10.81 -7.90 1.25
CA LYS A 93 10.48 -8.66 0.02
C LYS A 93 11.59 -8.52 -1.03
N GLU A 94 12.10 -7.32 -1.25
CA GLU A 94 13.25 -7.05 -2.14
C GLU A 94 14.53 -7.76 -1.67
N ALA A 95 14.79 -7.82 -0.36
CA ALA A 95 15.93 -8.55 0.18
C ALA A 95 15.78 -10.08 0.03
N ASP A 96 14.57 -10.62 0.29
CA ASP A 96 14.25 -12.03 0.07
C ASP A 96 14.37 -12.39 -1.44
N ASP A 97 13.82 -11.57 -2.35
CA ASP A 97 13.90 -11.77 -3.81
C ASP A 97 15.35 -11.66 -4.34
N ALA A 98 16.16 -10.77 -3.78
CA ALA A 98 17.58 -10.63 -4.14
C ALA A 98 18.41 -11.88 -3.75
N CYS A 99 18.10 -12.50 -2.61
CA CYS A 99 18.77 -13.72 -2.15
C CYS A 99 18.51 -14.89 -3.12
N VAL A 100 17.27 -15.06 -3.58
CA VAL A 100 16.89 -16.13 -4.53
C VAL A 100 17.63 -16.00 -5.87
N ASN A 101 17.81 -14.77 -6.36
CA ASN A 101 18.53 -14.54 -7.63
C ASN A 101 20.03 -14.82 -7.53
N ILE A 102 20.67 -14.57 -6.38
CA ILE A 102 22.08 -14.89 -6.16
C ILE A 102 22.30 -16.42 -6.16
N ASP A 103 21.41 -17.18 -5.51
CA ASP A 103 21.49 -18.65 -5.49
C ASP A 103 21.27 -19.27 -6.89
N ALA A 104 20.41 -18.67 -7.71
CA ALA A 104 20.20 -19.09 -9.10
C ALA A 104 21.44 -18.81 -9.98
N ALA A 105 22.06 -17.63 -9.85
CA ALA A 105 23.27 -17.27 -10.58
C ALA A 105 24.47 -18.15 -10.20
N ALA A 106 24.65 -18.46 -8.92
CA ALA A 106 25.70 -19.38 -8.43
C ALA A 106 25.50 -20.83 -8.92
N SER A 107 24.25 -21.20 -9.25
CA SER A 107 23.88 -22.52 -9.78
C SER A 107 24.09 -22.65 -11.29
N LEU A 108 24.09 -21.54 -12.04
CA LEU A 108 24.43 -21.51 -13.47
C LEU A 108 25.96 -21.49 -13.67
N SER A 109 26.70 -20.69 -12.89
CA SER A 109 28.17 -20.61 -13.00
C SER A 109 28.88 -21.93 -12.70
N ARG A 110 28.33 -22.77 -11.81
CA ARG A 110 28.88 -24.12 -11.53
C ARG A 110 28.63 -25.14 -12.65
N ARG A 111 27.63 -24.95 -13.51
CA ARG A 111 27.37 -25.86 -14.65
C ARG A 111 28.27 -25.56 -15.86
N ASN A 112 28.61 -24.29 -16.08
CA ASN A 112 29.44 -23.89 -17.23
C ASN A 112 30.94 -24.13 -17.01
N ALA A 113 31.40 -24.32 -15.77
CA ALA A 113 32.79 -24.64 -15.46
C ALA A 113 33.14 -26.15 -15.61
N GLY A 114 32.16 -26.98 -15.99
CA GLY A 114 32.32 -28.44 -16.18
C GLY A 114 32.50 -28.90 -17.63
N GLU A 115 32.49 -28.00 -18.61
CA GLU A 115 32.65 -28.33 -20.03
C GLU A 115 33.92 -27.65 -20.60
N VAL A 116 35.07 -28.17 -20.19
CA VAL A 116 36.32 -27.98 -20.93
C VAL A 116 36.97 -29.35 -21.03
N ASN A 117 36.77 -29.96 -22.20
CA ASN A 117 37.39 -31.19 -22.65
C ASN A 117 38.91 -30.99 -22.84
#